data_AF-A0AA48MCQ0-F1
#
_entry.id   AF-A0AA48MCQ0-F1
#
_cell.length_a   1.000
_cell.length_b   1.000
_cell.length_c   1.000
_cell.angle_alpha   90.00
_cell.angle_beta   90.00
_cell.angle_gamma   90.00
#
_symmetry.space_group_name_H-M   'P 1'
#
loop_
_entity.id
_entity.type
_entity.pdbx_description
1 polymer ?
#
loop_
_entity_poly.entity_id
_entity_poly.type
_entity_poly.pdbx_seq_one_letter_code
_entity_poly.pdbx_strand_id
1 'polypeptide(L)'
;MCLQGVYKWVNVINEQQNQRVKVDACIADEIQDLNDQGIITLGCCCGHGRAGEVIEWENAFGRWKGYADPPSVLIQEESVEEARRLGYRPYPYYYADGNHNGVWRMQLKTGCLTMEEVKSWHKKEGIPFQKNLGIVE
;
A
#
# COMPACT_ATOMS: atom_id res chain seq x y z
N MET A 1 5.67 0.12 -9.85
CA MET A 1 6.39 -0.81 -8.99
C MET A 1 7.71 -0.16 -8.68
N CYS A 2 7.77 0.53 -7.54
CA CYS A 2 8.70 1.61 -7.35
C CYS A 2 9.79 1.23 -6.35
N LEU A 3 11.02 1.66 -6.63
CA LEU A 3 12.07 1.70 -5.63
C LEU A 3 11.68 2.68 -4.52
N GLN A 4 12.14 2.44 -3.30
CA GLN A 4 11.94 3.36 -2.16
C GLN A 4 12.24 4.80 -2.58
N GLY A 5 11.34 5.73 -2.25
CA GLY A 5 11.53 7.14 -2.56
C GLY A 5 11.00 7.58 -3.93
N VAL A 6 10.12 6.82 -4.57
CA VAL A 6 9.50 7.14 -5.86
C VAL A 6 7.99 7.15 -5.70
N TYR A 7 7.39 8.33 -5.83
CA TYR A 7 6.02 8.62 -5.37
C TYR A 7 5.17 9.28 -6.44
N LYS A 8 3.85 9.14 -6.34
CA LYS A 8 2.87 10.02 -7.01
C LYS A 8 2.01 10.71 -5.96
N TRP A 9 1.40 11.81 -6.35
CA TRP A 9 0.39 12.47 -5.51
C TRP A 9 -0.96 11.79 -5.67
N VAL A 10 -1.59 11.51 -4.54
CA VAL A 10 -2.96 11.00 -4.49
C VAL A 10 -3.82 11.98 -3.69
N ASN A 11 -5.01 12.28 -4.21
CA ASN A 11 -6.02 13.03 -3.49
C ASN A 11 -6.73 12.08 -2.52
N VAL A 12 -6.78 12.44 -1.24
CA VAL A 12 -7.52 11.65 -0.23
C VAL A 12 -8.85 12.30 0.06
N ILE A 13 -9.86 11.47 0.24
CA ILE A 13 -11.22 11.89 0.60
C ILE A 13 -11.45 11.92 2.12
N ASN A 14 -10.45 11.54 2.91
CA ASN A 14 -10.51 11.60 4.36
C ASN A 14 -10.46 13.07 4.83
N GLU A 15 -11.59 13.57 5.33
CA GLU A 15 -11.75 14.95 5.79
C GLU A 15 -10.76 15.35 6.91
N GLN A 16 -10.19 14.37 7.62
CA GLN A 16 -9.24 14.59 8.71
C GLN A 16 -7.78 14.70 8.25
N GLN A 17 -7.49 14.57 6.95
CA GLN A 17 -6.14 14.58 6.40
C GLN A 17 -5.93 15.67 5.34
N ASN A 18 -4.65 15.96 5.05
CA ASN A 18 -4.28 16.84 3.94
C ASN A 18 -4.92 16.34 2.64
N GLN A 19 -5.45 17.23 1.81
CA GLN A 19 -6.13 16.88 0.56
C GLN A 19 -5.27 16.06 -0.41
N ARG A 20 -3.93 16.10 -0.29
CA ARG A 20 -2.99 15.33 -1.12
C ARG A 20 -1.88 14.71 -0.30
N VAL A 21 -1.60 13.44 -0.55
CA VAL A 21 -0.52 12.67 0.11
C VAL A 21 0.38 11.98 -0.92
N LYS A 22 1.62 11.72 -0.53
CA LYS A 22 2.58 10.97 -1.34
C LYS A 22 2.32 9.48 -1.14
N VAL A 23 2.10 8.78 -2.25
CA VAL A 23 1.91 7.33 -2.27
C VAL A 23 2.98 6.72 -3.15
N ASP A 24 3.42 5.50 -2.83
CA ASP A 24 4.31 4.73 -3.68
C ASP A 24 3.74 4.69 -5.11
N ALA A 25 4.52 5.19 -6.08
CA ALA A 25 4.05 5.43 -7.45
C ALA A 25 3.46 4.19 -8.13
N CYS A 26 3.79 3.01 -7.63
CA CYS A 26 3.35 1.72 -8.13
C CYS A 26 1.91 1.32 -7.83
N ILE A 27 1.34 1.89 -6.78
CA ILE A 27 -0.01 1.62 -6.29
C ILE A 27 -0.85 2.89 -6.30
N ALA A 28 -0.22 4.06 -6.48
CA ALA A 28 -0.87 5.35 -6.38
C ALA A 28 -2.10 5.50 -7.27
N ASP A 29 -2.06 5.00 -8.50
CA ASP A 29 -3.19 5.09 -9.43
C ASP A 29 -4.37 4.25 -8.91
N GLU A 30 -4.13 3.04 -8.38
CA GLU A 30 -5.18 2.24 -7.74
C GLU A 30 -5.71 2.88 -6.45
N ILE A 31 -4.85 3.51 -5.64
CA ILE A 31 -5.31 4.24 -4.45
C ILE A 31 -6.18 5.44 -4.85
N GLN A 32 -5.81 6.17 -5.90
CA GLN A 32 -6.62 7.26 -6.44
C GLN A 32 -7.98 6.72 -6.92
N ASP A 33 -8.00 5.64 -7.70
CA ASP A 33 -9.22 5.00 -8.19
C ASP A 33 -10.14 4.53 -7.06
N LEU A 34 -9.57 4.02 -5.96
CA LEU A 34 -10.33 3.63 -4.77
C LEU A 34 -10.96 4.85 -4.10
N ASN A 35 -10.19 5.92 -3.90
CA ASN A 35 -10.70 7.17 -3.32
C ASN A 35 -11.79 7.80 -4.20
N ASP A 36 -11.63 7.76 -5.52
CA ASP A 36 -12.61 8.28 -6.48
C ASP A 36 -13.92 7.47 -6.47
N GLN A 37 -13.86 6.21 -6.03
CA GLN A 37 -15.02 5.33 -5.81
C GLN A 37 -15.60 5.44 -4.39
N GLY A 38 -15.16 6.41 -3.59
CA GLY A 38 -15.68 6.65 -2.25
C GLY A 38 -15.11 5.72 -1.18
N ILE A 39 -14.05 4.97 -1.46
CA ILE A 39 -13.35 4.18 -0.45
C ILE A 39 -12.37 5.08 0.30
N ILE A 40 -12.54 5.18 1.62
CA ILE A 40 -11.71 6.01 2.47
C ILE A 40 -10.45 5.23 2.86
N THR A 41 -9.36 5.52 2.15
CA THR A 41 -8.05 4.94 2.44
C THR A 41 -7.35 5.66 3.61
N LEU A 42 -6.67 4.88 4.46
CA LEU A 42 -6.01 5.37 5.68
C LEU A 42 -4.49 5.25 5.65
N GLY A 43 -3.98 4.27 4.92
CA GLY A 43 -2.55 4.01 4.76
C GLY A 43 -2.33 2.85 3.81
N CYS A 44 -1.25 2.87 3.04
CA CYS A 44 -0.95 1.81 2.09
C CYS A 44 0.55 1.53 2.04
N CYS A 45 0.91 0.33 1.59
CA CYS A 45 2.28 -0.10 1.42
C CYS A 45 2.35 -1.03 0.23
N CYS A 46 3.34 -0.84 -0.65
CA CYS A 46 3.52 -1.69 -1.82
C CYS A 46 4.45 -2.90 -1.60
N GLY A 47 5.08 -3.02 -0.43
CA GLY A 47 6.03 -4.10 -0.13
C GLY A 47 7.34 -4.06 -0.94
N HIS A 48 7.49 -3.12 -1.88
CA HIS A 48 8.67 -2.89 -2.72
C HIS A 48 9.27 -4.14 -3.37
N GLY A 49 8.42 -5.06 -3.84
CA GLY A 49 8.89 -6.26 -4.56
C GLY A 49 9.52 -7.32 -3.65
N ARG A 50 9.16 -7.33 -2.36
CA ARG A 50 9.66 -8.28 -1.36
C ARG A 50 8.57 -9.21 -0.82
N ALA A 51 7.41 -9.27 -1.46
CA ALA A 51 6.29 -10.06 -0.97
C ALA A 51 6.70 -11.54 -0.83
N GLY A 52 6.45 -12.12 0.34
CA GLY A 52 6.83 -13.50 0.64
C GLY A 52 8.32 -13.72 0.95
N GLU A 53 9.16 -12.69 0.93
CA GLU A 53 10.53 -12.81 1.46
C GLU A 53 10.50 -13.01 2.98
N VAL A 54 11.43 -13.82 3.49
CA VAL A 54 11.64 -13.94 4.92
C VAL A 54 12.16 -12.61 5.47
N ILE A 55 11.47 -12.09 6.47
CA ILE A 55 11.91 -10.95 7.26
C ILE A 55 12.20 -11.41 8.69
N GLU A 56 13.32 -10.96 9.23
CA GLU A 56 13.72 -11.21 10.61
C GLU A 56 13.82 -9.87 11.35
N TRP A 57 13.30 -9.83 12.57
CA TRP A 57 13.41 -8.66 13.43
C TRP A 57 13.71 -9.08 14.86
N GLU A 58 14.39 -8.20 15.60
CA GLU A 58 14.77 -8.43 16.99
C GLU A 58 14.12 -7.35 17.85
N ASN A 59 13.48 -7.77 18.94
CA ASN A 59 12.93 -6.87 19.96
C ASN A 59 13.42 -7.31 21.35
N ALA A 60 12.95 -6.64 22.41
CA ALA A 60 13.33 -6.93 23.78
C ALA A 60 13.03 -8.39 24.24
N PHE A 61 12.23 -9.13 23.47
CA PHE A 61 11.82 -10.50 23.75
C PHE A 61 12.47 -11.54 22.81
N GLY A 62 13.39 -11.13 21.94
CA GLY A 62 14.19 -12.03 21.10
C GLY A 62 14.01 -11.81 19.60
N ARG A 63 14.42 -12.81 18.82
CA ARG A 63 14.37 -12.81 17.36
C ARG A 63 13.11 -13.46 16.84
N TRP A 64 12.46 -12.78 15.91
CA TRP A 64 11.23 -13.18 15.28
C TRP A 64 11.44 -13.29 13.78
N LYS A 65 10.65 -14.17 13.16
CA LYS A 65 10.67 -14.39 11.72
C LYS A 65 9.25 -14.32 11.18
N GLY A 66 9.10 -13.65 10.05
CA GLY A 66 7.85 -13.55 9.33
C GLY A 66 8.10 -13.47 7.83
N TYR A 67 7.05 -13.13 7.10
CA TYR A 67 7.10 -12.93 5.66
C TYR A 67 6.70 -11.50 5.34
N ALA A 68 7.40 -10.87 4.40
CA ALA A 68 7.04 -9.55 3.93
C ALA A 68 5.66 -9.59 3.25
N ASP A 69 4.84 -8.61 3.60
CA ASP A 69 3.48 -8.48 3.12
C ASP A 69 3.43 -8.11 1.62
N PRO A 70 2.40 -8.58 0.89
CA PRO A 70 2.09 -8.07 -0.44
C PRO A 70 1.56 -6.63 -0.38
N PRO A 71 1.46 -5.94 -1.53
CA PRO A 71 0.79 -4.65 -1.64
C PRO A 71 -0.56 -4.64 -0.94
N SER A 72 -0.78 -3.68 -0.05
CA SER A 72 -1.99 -3.60 0.76
C SER A 72 -2.33 -2.17 1.16
N VAL A 73 -3.60 -1.99 1.53
CA VAL A 73 -4.18 -0.72 1.98
C VAL A 73 -5.06 -0.97 3.20
N LEU A 74 -5.06 0.01 4.10
CA LEU A 74 -5.99 0.16 5.22
C LEU A 74 -7.15 1.05 4.78
N ILE A 75 -8.36 0.68 5.13
CA ILE A 75 -9.60 1.40 4.82
C ILE A 75 -10.46 1.55 6.07
N GLN A 76 -11.33 2.56 6.08
CA GLN A 76 -12.37 2.67 7.11
C GLN A 76 -13.44 1.59 6.94
N GLU A 77 -14.05 1.19 8.05
CA GLU A 77 -15.12 0.19 8.11
C GLU A 77 -16.31 0.53 7.20
N GLU A 78 -16.68 1.81 7.10
CA GLU A 78 -17.76 2.25 6.22
C GLU A 78 -17.47 2.02 4.72
N SER A 79 -16.20 1.84 4.34
CA SER A 79 -15.81 1.51 2.96
C SER A 79 -15.81 0.02 2.65
N VAL A 80 -16.07 -0.86 3.62
CA VAL A 80 -15.94 -2.33 3.46
C VAL A 80 -16.94 -2.89 2.46
N GLU A 81 -18.20 -2.42 2.48
CA GLU A 81 -19.20 -2.90 1.53
C GLU A 81 -18.85 -2.53 0.09
N GLU A 82 -18.41 -1.30 -0.13
CA GLU A 82 -18.01 -0.83 -1.45
C GLU A 82 -16.75 -1.56 -1.95
N ALA A 83 -15.75 -1.73 -1.08
CA ALA A 83 -14.57 -2.54 -1.42
C ALA A 83 -14.94 -3.97 -1.85
N ARG A 84 -15.93 -4.60 -1.19
CA ARG A 84 -16.43 -5.93 -1.59
C ARG A 84 -17.14 -5.90 -2.94
N ARG A 85 -17.93 -4.86 -3.24
CA ARG A 85 -18.56 -4.68 -4.57
C ARG A 85 -17.53 -4.55 -5.68
N LEU A 86 -16.40 -3.89 -5.41
CA LEU A 86 -15.27 -3.78 -6.33
C LEU A 86 -14.41 -5.07 -6.41
N GLY A 87 -14.81 -6.14 -5.72
CA GLY A 87 -14.16 -7.45 -5.76
C GLY A 87 -12.95 -7.59 -4.84
N TYR A 88 -12.71 -6.66 -3.92
CA TYR A 88 -11.70 -6.82 -2.87
C TYR A 88 -12.22 -7.72 -1.74
N ARG A 89 -11.29 -8.19 -0.91
CA ARG A 89 -11.59 -9.01 0.27
C ARG A 89 -11.00 -8.37 1.53
N PRO A 90 -11.65 -7.31 2.08
CA PRO A 90 -11.20 -6.71 3.32
C PRO A 90 -11.32 -7.67 4.50
N TYR A 91 -10.37 -7.62 5.42
CA TYR A 91 -10.39 -8.31 6.71
C TYR A 91 -10.02 -7.34 7.84
N PRO A 92 -10.48 -7.58 9.09
CA PRO A 92 -10.21 -6.66 10.19
C PRO A 92 -8.71 -6.51 10.44
N TYR A 93 -8.25 -5.28 10.67
CA TYR A 93 -6.87 -4.97 11.02
C TYR A 93 -6.77 -4.70 12.51
N TYR A 94 -5.88 -5.42 13.22
CA TYR A 94 -5.65 -5.21 14.64
C TYR A 94 -4.31 -4.52 14.86
N TYR A 95 -4.33 -3.44 15.64
CA TYR A 95 -3.12 -2.77 16.10
C TYR A 95 -2.40 -3.61 17.16
N ALA A 96 -1.19 -3.18 17.54
CA ALA A 96 -0.37 -3.89 18.54
C ALA A 96 -1.03 -3.95 19.94
N ASP A 97 -1.99 -3.08 20.22
CA ASP A 97 -2.80 -3.08 21.44
C ASP A 97 -3.99 -4.07 21.40
N GLY A 98 -4.21 -4.74 20.26
CA GLY A 98 -5.30 -5.68 20.05
C GLY A 98 -6.63 -5.02 19.67
N ASN A 99 -6.70 -3.70 19.52
CA ASN A 99 -7.89 -3.00 19.05
C ASN A 99 -7.89 -2.89 17.52
N HIS A 100 -9.07 -2.90 16.89
CA HIS A 100 -9.19 -2.70 15.44
C HIS A 100 -9.61 -1.28 15.04
N ASN A 101 -10.31 -0.55 15.92
CA ASN A 101 -10.71 0.85 15.74
C ASN A 101 -11.43 1.16 14.41
N GLY A 102 -12.26 0.23 13.92
CA GLY A 102 -12.94 0.39 12.63
C GLY A 102 -12.01 0.35 11.41
N VAL A 103 -10.79 -0.15 11.56
CA VAL A 103 -9.80 -0.25 10.48
C VAL A 103 -9.82 -1.65 9.89
N TRP A 104 -9.89 -1.70 8.57
CA TRP A 104 -9.85 -2.92 7.78
C TRP A 104 -8.66 -2.89 6.84
N ARG A 105 -8.09 -4.05 6.54
CA ARG A 105 -6.99 -4.21 5.59
C ARG A 105 -7.46 -5.01 4.38
N MET A 106 -6.98 -4.64 3.19
CA MET A 106 -7.15 -5.44 1.99
C MET A 106 -5.88 -5.46 1.15
N GLN A 107 -5.71 -6.52 0.37
CA GLN A 107 -4.65 -6.60 -0.64
C GLN A 107 -5.03 -5.78 -1.86
N LEU A 108 -4.05 -5.06 -2.40
CA LEU A 108 -4.18 -4.31 -3.64
C LEU A 108 -4.03 -5.25 -4.84
N LYS A 109 -4.66 -4.91 -5.95
CA LYS A 109 -4.57 -5.63 -7.24
C LYS A 109 -3.34 -5.18 -8.03
N THR A 110 -2.82 -3.99 -7.75
CA THR A 110 -1.58 -3.44 -8.32
C THR A 110 -0.44 -3.46 -7.29
N GLY A 111 0.72 -3.00 -7.72
CA GLY A 111 1.98 -3.12 -6.98
C GLY A 111 2.79 -4.34 -7.39
N CYS A 112 4.03 -4.37 -6.90
CA CYS A 112 5.04 -5.40 -7.21
C CYS A 112 5.20 -6.35 -6.06
N LEU A 113 5.16 -7.63 -6.38
CA LEU A 113 5.48 -8.74 -5.50
C LEU A 113 6.97 -9.03 -5.52
N THR A 114 7.65 -8.87 -6.67
CA THR A 114 9.07 -9.21 -6.84
C THR A 114 9.91 -8.06 -7.38
N MET A 115 11.25 -8.14 -7.21
CA MET A 115 12.19 -7.17 -7.78
C MET A 115 12.24 -7.15 -9.31
N GLU A 116 11.90 -8.26 -9.97
CA GLU A 116 11.81 -8.33 -11.43
C GLU A 116 10.61 -7.55 -11.94
N GLU A 117 9.49 -7.61 -11.22
CA GLU A 117 8.32 -6.78 -11.47
C GLU A 117 8.65 -5.29 -11.28
N VAL A 118 9.37 -4.91 -10.21
CA VAL A 118 9.84 -3.53 -10.00
C VAL A 118 10.61 -3.03 -11.24
N LYS A 119 11.60 -3.79 -11.72
CA LYS A 119 12.37 -3.42 -12.94
C LYS A 119 11.46 -3.28 -14.17
N SER A 120 10.54 -4.21 -14.34
CA SER A 120 9.64 -4.26 -15.51
C SER A 120 8.72 -3.05 -15.56
N TRP A 121 8.19 -2.61 -14.41
CA TRP A 121 7.40 -1.38 -14.36
C TRP A 121 8.22 -0.13 -14.59
N HIS A 122 9.41 0.00 -14.00
CA HIS A 122 10.26 1.18 -14.24
C HIS A 122 10.53 1.35 -15.74
N LYS A 123 10.79 0.23 -16.43
CA LYS A 123 10.91 0.21 -17.89
C LYS A 123 9.61 0.59 -18.60
N LYS A 124 8.45 0.07 -18.16
CA LYS A 124 7.14 0.35 -18.75
C LYS A 124 6.75 1.82 -18.62
N GLU A 125 6.96 2.43 -17.46
CA GLU A 125 6.60 3.81 -17.16
C GLU A 125 7.67 4.82 -17.62
N GLY A 126 8.79 4.36 -18.20
CA GLY A 126 9.89 5.24 -18.61
C GLY A 126 10.62 5.92 -17.44
N ILE A 127 10.52 5.36 -16.23
CA ILE A 127 11.13 5.91 -15.01
C ILE A 127 12.49 5.25 -14.78
N PRO A 128 13.57 6.02 -14.53
CA PRO A 128 14.88 5.46 -14.20
C PRO A 128 14.81 4.44 -13.06
N PHE A 129 15.48 3.29 -13.18
CA PHE A 129 15.54 2.28 -12.12
C PHE A 129 16.49 2.74 -11.00
N GLN A 130 16.06 3.74 -10.22
CA GLN A 130 16.80 4.38 -9.14
C GLN A 130 15.90 4.70 -7.94
N LYS A 131 16.45 4.64 -6.72
CA LYS A 131 15.80 5.07 -5.48
C LYS A 131 15.72 6.59 -5.37
N ASN A 132 14.77 7.11 -4.59
CA ASN A 132 14.69 8.52 -4.20
C ASN A 132 14.56 9.50 -5.37
N LEU A 133 13.80 9.16 -6.42
CA LEU A 133 13.49 10.08 -7.51
C LEU A 133 12.50 11.18 -7.10
N GLY A 134 11.84 11.02 -5.95
CA GLY A 134 10.84 11.97 -5.48
C GLY A 134 9.49 11.73 -6.12
N ILE A 135 8.83 12.81 -6.55
CA ILE A 135 7.52 12.74 -7.18
C ILE A 135 7.71 12.53 -8.69
N VAL A 136 7.08 11.49 -9.23
CA VAL A 136 6.96 11.22 -10.66
C VAL A 136 5.54 11.54 -11.12
N GLU A 137 5.37 11.84 -12.40
CA GLU A 137 4.06 12.08 -13.02
C GLU A 137 3.34 10.76 -13.34
#